data_AF-A0A0D2R902-F1
#
_entry.id   AF-A0A0D2R902-F1
#
_cell.length_a   1.000
_cell.length_b   1.000
_cell.length_c   1.000
_cell.angle_alpha   90.00
_cell.angle_beta   90.00
_cell.angle_gamma   90.00
#
_symmetry.space_group_name_H-M   'P 1'
#
loop_
_entity.id
_entity.type
_entity.pdbx_description
1 polymer ?
#
loop_
_entity_poly.entity_id
_entity_poly.type
_entity_poly.pdbx_seq_one_letter_code
_entity_poly.pdbx_strand_id
1 'polypeptide(L)'
;GIHITNLIRTARFLSEACNLVFDAASKGKQFLIVGTKNKAANSVARAAIRVRCHYVNRKWLGGMLTNWLTIETRLHKFRDLRTEQKTGGDSTVF
;
A
#
# COMPACT_ATOMS: atom_id res chain seq x y z
N GLY A 1 8.80 5.60 -30.26
CA GLY A 1 9.53 4.37 -30.63
C GLY A 1 9.11 3.24 -29.71
N ILE A 2 9.18 2.00 -30.16
CA ILE A 2 8.93 0.81 -29.33
C ILE A 2 10.26 0.39 -28.72
N HIS A 3 10.32 0.30 -27.39
CA HIS A 3 11.50 -0.20 -26.68
C HIS A 3 11.25 -1.65 -26.25
N ILE A 4 12.20 -2.53 -26.57
CA ILE A 4 12.15 -3.95 -26.17
C ILE A 4 12.95 -4.10 -24.87
N THR A 5 12.32 -4.71 -23.86
CA THR A 5 12.96 -4.97 -22.57
C THR A 5 13.77 -6.26 -22.64
N ASN A 6 15.00 -6.25 -22.11
CA ASN A 6 15.85 -7.45 -22.06
C ASN A 6 15.39 -8.40 -20.95
N LEU A 7 14.77 -9.51 -21.35
CA LEU A 7 14.21 -10.50 -20.43
C LEU A 7 15.26 -11.26 -19.61
N ILE A 8 16.46 -11.49 -20.15
CA ILE A 8 17.56 -12.15 -19.41
C ILE A 8 17.99 -11.28 -18.24
N ARG A 9 18.18 -9.97 -18.51
CA ARG A 9 18.54 -8.99 -17.47
C ARG A 9 17.42 -8.85 -16.44
N THR A 10 16.17 -8.80 -16.88
CA THR A 10 15.00 -8.73 -15.98
C THR A 10 14.90 -9.97 -15.08
N ALA A 11 15.06 -11.18 -15.63
CA ALA A 11 14.97 -12.42 -14.86
C ALA A 11 16.04 -12.48 -13.75
N ARG A 12 17.29 -12.10 -14.07
CA ARG A 12 18.38 -12.05 -13.10
C ARG A 12 18.07 -11.09 -11.94
N PHE A 13 17.71 -9.85 -12.25
CA PHE A 13 17.40 -8.86 -11.21
C PHE A 13 16.12 -9.16 -10.43
N LEU A 14 15.14 -9.81 -11.06
CA LEU A 14 13.95 -10.28 -10.36
C LEU A 14 14.33 -11.32 -9.30
N SER A 15 15.21 -12.27 -9.64
CA SER A 15 15.71 -13.26 -8.68
C SER A 15 16.44 -12.61 -7.50
N GLU A 16 17.32 -11.64 -7.78
CA GLU A 16 18.04 -10.89 -6.73
C GLU A 16 17.05 -10.13 -5.81
N ALA A 17 16.05 -9.46 -6.38
CA ALA A 17 15.02 -8.77 -5.61
C ALA A 17 14.17 -9.72 -4.75
N CYS A 18 13.82 -10.90 -5.28
CA CYS A 18 13.09 -11.92 -4.52
C CYS A 18 13.89 -12.40 -3.30
N ASN A 19 15.19 -12.64 -3.45
CA ASN A 19 16.06 -13.04 -2.34
C ASN A 19 16.12 -11.94 -1.25
N LEU A 20 16.25 -10.67 -1.64
CA LEU A 20 16.27 -9.55 -0.70
C LEU A 20 14.95 -9.42 0.08
N VAL A 21 13.81 -9.57 -0.62
CA VAL A 21 12.49 -9.51 0.03
C VAL A 21 12.30 -10.70 0.97
N PHE A 22 12.76 -11.89 0.57
CA PHE A 22 12.71 -13.09 1.41
C PHE A 22 13.53 -12.90 2.71
N ASP A 23 14.76 -12.41 2.60
CA ASP A 23 15.62 -12.12 3.76
C ASP A 23 15.06 -11.03 4.68
N ALA A 24 14.40 -10.02 4.12
CA ALA A 24 13.73 -8.99 4.91
C ALA A 24 12.49 -9.56 5.61
N ALA A 25 11.72 -10.41 4.94
CA ALA A 25 10.53 -11.05 5.50
C ALA A 25 10.89 -12.03 6.62
N SER A 26 11.95 -12.83 6.47
CA SER A 26 12.44 -13.74 7.51
C SER A 26 12.87 -13.01 8.79
N LYS A 27 13.30 -11.74 8.66
CA LYS A 27 13.62 -10.83 9.77
C LYS A 27 12.40 -10.08 10.33
N GLY A 28 11.18 -10.42 9.90
CA GLY A 28 9.94 -9.81 10.38
C GLY A 28 9.73 -8.35 9.94
N LYS A 29 10.42 -7.89 8.89
CA LYS A 29 10.24 -6.52 8.38
C LYS A 29 8.84 -6.34 7.79
N GLN A 30 8.33 -5.12 7.92
CA GLN A 30 7.04 -4.72 7.36
C GLN A 30 7.22 -4.21 5.93
N PHE A 31 6.24 -4.51 5.06
CA PHE A 31 6.26 -4.11 3.65
C PHE A 31 5.11 -3.19 3.31
N LEU A 32 5.40 -2.20 2.45
CA LEU A 32 4.43 -1.31 1.86
C LEU A 32 4.41 -1.50 0.34
N ILE A 33 3.30 -2.03 -0.18
CA ILE A 33 3.14 -2.27 -1.62
C ILE A 33 2.43 -1.07 -2.26
N VAL A 34 3.05 -0.44 -3.24
CA VAL A 34 2.55 0.79 -3.85
C VAL A 34 2.25 0.57 -5.33
N GLY A 35 1.04 0.91 -5.75
CA GLY A 35 0.68 0.93 -7.17
C GLY A 35 -0.61 1.69 -7.40
N THR A 36 -0.47 2.92 -7.88
CA THR A 36 -1.56 3.90 -8.01
C THR A 36 -2.17 3.95 -9.40
N LYS A 37 -1.53 3.35 -10.40
CA LYS A 37 -2.05 3.29 -11.77
C LYS A 37 -3.32 2.45 -11.82
N ASN A 38 -4.33 2.88 -12.58
CA ASN A 38 -5.63 2.19 -12.68
C ASN A 38 -5.51 0.69 -12.97
N LYS A 39 -4.60 0.30 -13.88
CA LYS A 39 -4.35 -1.11 -14.22
C LYS A 39 -3.67 -1.91 -13.10
N ALA A 40 -2.92 -1.25 -12.21
CA ALA A 40 -2.15 -1.86 -11.14
C ALA A 40 -2.86 -1.84 -9.79
N ALA A 41 -3.75 -0.87 -9.56
CA ALA A 41 -4.38 -0.60 -8.27
C ALA A 41 -5.09 -1.82 -7.66
N ASN A 42 -5.87 -2.52 -8.47
CA ASN A 42 -6.60 -3.72 -8.01
C ASN A 42 -5.65 -4.90 -7.76
N SER A 43 -4.60 -5.05 -8.56
CA SER A 43 -3.63 -6.13 -8.40
C SER A 43 -2.76 -5.93 -7.16
N VAL A 44 -2.33 -4.69 -6.89
CA VAL A 44 -1.58 -4.34 -5.69
C VAL A 44 -2.41 -4.57 -4.43
N ALA A 45 -3.65 -4.09 -4.39
CA ALA A 45 -4.52 -4.29 -3.23
C ALA A 45 -4.76 -5.79 -2.95
N ARG A 46 -5.09 -6.58 -3.99
CA ARG A 46 -5.32 -8.02 -3.84
C ARG A 46 -4.06 -8.75 -3.36
N ALA A 47 -2.90 -8.44 -3.92
CA ALA A 47 -1.64 -9.06 -3.53
C ALA A 47 -1.31 -8.75 -2.06
N ALA A 48 -1.39 -7.48 -1.66
CA ALA A 48 -1.08 -7.05 -0.30
C ALA A 48 -2.02 -7.65 0.75
N ILE A 49 -3.32 -7.71 0.46
CA ILE A 49 -4.31 -8.34 1.35
C ILE A 49 -4.01 -9.83 1.53
N ARG A 50 -3.67 -10.54 0.45
CA ARG A 50 -3.34 -11.98 0.51
C ARG A 50 -2.14 -12.27 1.41
N VAL A 51 -1.14 -11.40 1.42
CA VAL A 51 0.08 -11.55 2.24
C VAL A 51 0.05 -10.72 3.52
N ARG A 52 -1.09 -10.11 3.86
CA ARG A 52 -1.30 -9.25 5.06
C ARG A 52 -0.27 -8.11 5.20
N CYS A 53 0.13 -7.51 4.08
CA CYS A 53 1.02 -6.35 4.06
C CYS A 53 0.25 -5.03 3.85
N HIS A 54 0.88 -3.90 4.19
CA HIS A 54 0.30 -2.58 3.93
C HIS A 54 0.36 -2.24 2.44
N TYR A 55 -0.58 -1.41 1.96
CA TYR A 55 -0.59 -0.98 0.57
C TYR A 55 -1.14 0.42 0.34
N VAL A 56 -0.75 1.03 -0.79
CA VAL A 56 -1.32 2.25 -1.34
C VAL A 56 -1.68 2.01 -2.81
N ASN A 57 -2.98 1.98 -3.12
CA ASN A 57 -3.49 1.74 -4.47
C ASN A 57 -4.24 2.93 -5.10
N ARG A 58 -4.38 4.05 -4.38
CA ARG A 58 -5.07 5.26 -4.85
C ARG A 58 -4.08 6.39 -5.07
N LYS A 59 -4.00 7.35 -4.15
CA LYS A 59 -3.11 8.50 -4.24
C LYS A 59 -1.97 8.35 -3.23
N TRP A 60 -0.74 8.45 -3.71
CA TRP A 60 0.43 8.61 -2.85
C TRP A 60 0.54 10.09 -2.46
N LEU A 61 0.43 10.38 -1.17
CA LEU A 61 0.61 11.75 -0.67
C LEU A 61 2.09 11.99 -0.45
N GLY A 62 2.61 13.09 -0.99
CA GLY A 62 3.97 13.54 -0.66
C GLY A 62 4.12 13.67 0.86
N GLY A 63 5.22 13.16 1.40
CA GLY A 63 5.43 13.12 2.85
C GLY A 63 4.88 11.88 3.56
N MET A 64 4.28 10.90 2.87
CA MET A 64 3.75 9.67 3.51
C MET A 64 4.77 8.93 4.39
N LEU A 65 6.04 8.87 3.96
CA LEU A 65 7.11 8.22 4.72
C LEU A 65 8.00 9.22 5.46
N THR A 66 8.17 10.42 4.93
CA THR A 66 9.11 11.42 5.47
C THR A 66 8.48 12.35 6.50
N ASN A 67 7.16 12.48 6.52
CA ASN A 67 6.39 13.26 7.50
C ASN A 67 5.30 12.39 8.13
N TRP A 68 5.72 11.31 8.78
CA TRP A 68 4.81 10.33 9.38
C TRP A 68 3.90 10.96 10.45
N LEU A 69 4.44 11.81 11.32
CA LEU A 69 3.69 12.45 12.41
C LEU A 69 2.44 13.19 11.91
N THR A 70 2.56 13.95 10.81
CA THR A 70 1.40 14.66 10.25
C THR A 70 0.39 13.70 9.62
N ILE A 71 0.89 12.65 8.95
CA ILE A 71 0.07 11.65 8.27
C ILE A 71 -0.72 10.81 9.28
N GLU A 72 -0.08 10.44 10.39
CA GLU A 72 -0.69 9.72 11.50
C GLU A 72 -1.83 10.52 12.14
N THR A 73 -1.61 11.79 12.48
CA THR A 73 -2.67 12.67 13.00
C THR A 73 -3.87 12.75 12.05
N ARG A 74 -3.62 12.84 10.74
CA ARG A 74 -4.69 12.84 9.72
C ARG A 74 -5.41 11.50 9.65
N LEU A 75 -4.70 10.39 9.81
CA LEU A 75 -5.28 9.05 9.84
C LEU A 75 -6.16 8.84 11.07
N HIS A 76 -5.73 9.31 12.25
CA HIS A 76 -6.53 9.30 13.47
C HIS A 76 -7.82 10.09 13.28
N LYS A 77 -7.72 11.36 12.87
CA LYS A 77 -8.89 12.19 12.57
C LYS A 77 -9.85 11.53 11.56
N PHE A 78 -9.32 10.86 10.54
CA PHE A 78 -10.15 10.12 9.59
C PHE A 78 -10.88 8.92 10.22
N ARG A 79 -10.24 8.20 11.14
CA ARG A 79 -10.85 7.09 11.88
C ARG A 79 -11.95 7.59 12.81
N ASP A 80 -11.73 8.71 13.50
CA ASP A 80 -12.70 9.32 14.41
C ASP A 80 -13.96 9.72 13.63
N LEU A 81 -13.80 10.48 12.54
CA LEU A 81 -14.90 10.88 11.65
C LEU A 81 -15.64 9.68 11.04
N ARG A 82 -14.95 8.57 10.77
CA ARG A 82 -15.57 7.35 10.25
C ARG A 82 -16.36 6.60 11.33
N THR A 83 -15.96 6.74 12.59
CA THR A 83 -16.66 6.14 13.73
C THR A 83 -17.91 6.95 14.06
N GLU A 84 -17.79 8.28 14.12
CA GLU A 84 -18.92 9.20 14.29
C GLU A 84 -20.01 9.00 13.22
N GLN A 85 -19.62 8.87 11.94
CA GLN A 85 -20.58 8.59 10.86
C GLN A 85 -21.30 7.25 11.01
N LYS A 86 -20.65 6.24 11.59
CA LYS A 86 -21.28 4.93 11.81
C LYS A 86 -22.23 4.97 13.01
N THR A 87 -21.91 5.74 14.05
CA THR A 87 -22.72 5.86 15.27
C THR A 87 -23.88 6.84 15.09
N GLY A 88 -23.71 7.90 14.29
CA GLY A 88 -24.74 8.92 14.02
C GLY A 88 -25.78 8.57 12.96
N GLY A 89 -25.67 7.39 12.32
CA GLY A 89 -26.66 6.88 11.35
C GLY A 89 -27.88 6.19 11.97
N ASP A 90 -27.87 5.95 13.30
CA ASP A 90 -28.90 5.22 14.03
C ASP A 90 -29.72 6.11 14.99
N SER A 91 -29.63 7.44 14.87
CA SER A 91 -30.35 8.39 15.74
C SER A 91 -31.36 9.29 15.02
N THR A 92 -31.80 8.90 13.84
CA THR A 92 -33.05 9.41 13.25
C THR A 92 -34.06 8.27 13.10
N VAL A 93 -34.71 7.93 14.21
CA VAL A 93 -36.14 7.62 14.20
C VAL A 93 -36.68 7.92 15.60
N PHE A 94 -37.67 8.82 15.60
CA PHE A 94 -38.73 8.88 16.60
C PHE A 94 -39.43 7.52 16.71
#